data_AF-A0A5K1GTK2-F1
#
_entry.id   AF-A0A5K1GTK2-F1
#
_cell.length_a   1.000
_cell.length_b   1.000
_cell.length_c   1.000
_cell.angle_alpha   90.00
_cell.angle_beta   90.00
_cell.angle_gamma   90.00
#
_symmetry.space_group_name_H-M   'P 1'
#
loop_
_entity.id
_entity.type
_entity.pdbx_description
1 polymer ?
#
loop_
_entity_poly.entity_id
_entity_poly.type
_entity_poly.pdbx_seq_one_letter_code
_entity_poly.pdbx_strand_id
1 'polypeptide(L)' 'MQSERTGDFMFVKVNMDGVPIGRKIDLNVYSDYDQLARVVEDMFKKFIA' A
#
# COMPACT_ATOMS: atom_id res chain seq x y z
N MET A 1 -7.54 27.63 -3.41
CA MET A 1 -6.07 27.50 -3.49
C MET A 1 -5.76 26.03 -3.31
N GLN A 2 -5.38 25.34 -4.39
CA GLN A 2 -4.91 23.96 -4.30
C GLN A 2 -3.54 24.03 -3.63
N SER A 3 -3.40 23.49 -2.42
CA SER A 3 -2.08 23.31 -1.83
C SER A 3 -1.31 22.33 -2.71
N GLU A 4 -0.24 22.77 -3.33
CA GLU A 4 0.79 21.89 -3.87
C GLU A 4 1.29 21.01 -2.72
N ARG A 5 0.74 19.80 -2.59
CA ARG A 5 1.21 18.78 -1.64
C ARG A 5 2.47 18.12 -2.20
N THR A 6 3.50 18.91 -2.45
CA THR A 6 4.86 18.43 -2.62
C THR A 6 5.47 18.26 -1.23
N GLY A 7 5.04 17.23 -0.46
CA GLY A 7 5.60 17.12 0.90
C GLY A 7 5.31 15.90 1.75
N ASP A 8 4.18 15.20 1.62
CA ASP A 8 3.92 14.05 2.50
C ASP A 8 3.50 12.86 1.65
N PHE A 9 4.47 12.04 1.26
CA PHE A 9 4.21 10.67 0.89
C PHE A 9 4.35 9.82 2.14
N MET A 10 3.31 9.09 2.53
CA MET A 10 3.36 8.21 3.70
C MET A 10 3.67 6.79 3.23
N PHE A 11 4.93 6.58 2.85
CA PHE A 11 5.33 5.30 2.34
C PHE A 11 5.53 4.26 3.45
N VAL A 12 4.85 3.12 3.31
CA VAL A 12 4.98 1.97 4.22
C VAL A 12 5.45 0.74 3.43
N LYS A 13 6.30 -0.05 4.08
CA LYS A 13 6.71 -1.37 3.57
C LYS A 13 5.75 -2.42 4.11
N VAL A 14 5.20 -3.23 3.21
CA VAL A 14 4.34 -4.36 3.54
C VAL A 14 5.09 -5.63 3.19
N ASN A 15 5.25 -6.50 4.18
CA ASN A 15 5.84 -7.82 4.05
C ASN A 15 4.77 -8.86 4.37
N MET A 16 4.79 -9.98 3.67
CA MET A 16 3.93 -11.13 3.92
C MET A 16 4.80 -12.34 4.23
N ASP A 17 4.46 -13.09 5.27
CA ASP A 17 5.18 -14.31 5.64
C ASP A 17 5.15 -15.33 4.50
N GLY A 18 6.28 -15.98 4.25
CA GLY A 18 6.45 -16.88 3.12
C GLY A 18 6.70 -16.19 1.77
N VAL A 19 6.60 -14.85 1.69
CA VAL A 19 6.90 -14.08 0.48
C VAL A 19 8.26 -13.37 0.62
N PRO A 20 9.28 -13.72 -0.18
CA PRO A 20 10.62 -13.16 -0.03
C PRO A 20 10.74 -11.70 -0.47
N ILE A 21 9.71 -11.14 -1.13
CA ILE A 21 9.72 -9.79 -1.68
C ILE A 21 8.61 -8.95 -1.03
N GLY A 22 9.02 -7.91 -0.28
CA GLY A 22 8.13 -6.89 0.23
C GLY A 22 7.70 -5.86 -0.84
N ARG A 23 6.58 -5.18 -0.59
CA ARG A 23 6.03 -4.12 -1.45
C ARG A 23 6.03 -2.79 -0.70
N LYS A 24 6.18 -1.68 -1.43
CA LYS A 24 6.11 -0.32 -0.87
C LYS A 24 4.83 0.35 -1.37
N ILE A 25 4.04 0.89 -0.44
CA ILE A 25 2.76 1.55 -0.74
C ILE A 25 2.75 2.95 -0.14
N ASP A 26 2.03 3.88 -0.76
CA ASP A 26 1.75 5.19 -0.17
C ASP A 26 0.37 5.15 0.51
N LEU A 27 0.33 5.32 1.83
CA LEU A 27 -0.92 5.31 2.57
C LEU A 27 -1.82 6.50 2.23
N ASN A 28 -1.25 7.62 1.79
CA ASN A 28 -2.02 8.84 1.50
C ASN A 28 -2.91 8.72 0.27
N VAL A 29 -2.76 7.64 -0.52
CA VAL A 29 -3.61 7.35 -1.69
C VAL A 29 -4.95 6.72 -1.29
N TYR A 30 -5.06 6.17 -0.08
CA TYR A 30 -6.24 5.42 0.37
C TYR A 30 -7.02 6.19 1.43
N SER A 31 -8.34 6.27 1.26
CA SER A 31 -9.23 7.01 2.16
C SER A 31 -9.72 6.21 3.37
N ASP A 32 -9.66 4.89 3.30
CA ASP A 32 -10.22 3.97 4.29
C ASP A 32 -9.48 2.62 4.29
N TYR A 33 -9.73 1.83 5.35
CA TYR A 33 -9.08 0.53 5.54
C TYR A 33 -9.57 -0.54 4.56
N ASP A 34 -10.81 -0.45 4.05
CA ASP A 34 -11.35 -1.44 3.11
C ASP A 34 -10.64 -1.36 1.76
N GLN A 35 -10.41 -0.14 1.25
CA GLN A 35 -9.61 0.09 0.05
C GLN A 35 -8.17 -0.35 0.23
N LEU A 36 -7.55 -0.02 1.37
CA LEU A 36 -6.20 -0.43 1.69
C LEU A 36 -6.08 -1.96 1.75
N ALA A 37 -7.02 -2.65 2.41
CA ALA A 37 -7.05 -4.10 2.53
C ALA A 37 -7.13 -4.79 1.16
N ARG A 38 -8.03 -4.34 0.29
CA ARG A 38 -8.17 -4.87 -1.08
C ARG A 38 -6.88 -4.74 -1.88
N VAL A 39 -6.20 -3.60 -1.77
CA VAL A 39 -4.93 -3.39 -2.48
C VAL A 39 -3.82 -4.27 -1.93
N VAL A 40 -3.75 -4.42 -0.60
CA VAL A 40 -2.77 -5.33 0.02
C VAL A 40 -3.02 -6.78 -0.43
N GLU A 41 -4.28 -7.24 -0.46
CA GLU A 41 -4.64 -8.56 -1.00
C GLU A 41 -4.21 -8.71 -2.45
N ASP A 42 -4.55 -7.76 -3.33
CA ASP A 42 -4.20 -7.80 -4.74
C ASP A 42 -2.68 -7.77 -4.99
N MET A 43 -1.91 -7.09 -4.14
CA MET A 43 -0.46 -7.13 -4.20
C MET A 43 0.05 -8.56 -4.03
N PHE A 44 -0.43 -9.28 -3.03
CA PHE A 44 0.10 -10.60 -2.71
C PHE A 44 -0.66 -11.76 -3.36
N LYS A 45 -1.75 -11.51 -4.09
CA LYS A 45 -2.60 -12.52 -4.74
C LYS A 45 -1.86 -13.62 -5.50
N LYS A 46 -0.73 -13.31 -6.14
CA LYS A 46 0.10 -14.29 -6.87
C LYS A 46 0.89 -15.26 -5.99
N PHE A 47 0.98 -15.00 -4.69
CA PHE A 47 1.74 -15.81 -3.72
C PHE A 47 0.83 -16.64 -2.79
N ILE A 48 -0.48 -16.34 -2.79
CA ILE A 48 -1.50 -17.00 -1.96
C ILE A 48 -2.35 -17.98 -2.79
N ALA A 49 -2.10 -18.09 -4.11
CA ALA A 49 -2.79 -18.97 -5.05
C ALA A 49 -1.92 -20.16 -5.47
#